data_AF-A0A835KEH6-F1
#
_entry.id   AF-A0A835KEH6-F1
#
_cell.length_a   1.000
_cell.length_b   1.000
_cell.length_c   1.000
_cell.angle_alpha   90.00
_cell.angle_beta   90.00
_cell.angle_gamma   90.00
#
_symmetry.space_group_name_H-M   'P 1'
#
loop_
_entity.id
_entity.type
_entity.pdbx_description
1 polymer ?
#
loop_
_entity_poly.entity_id
_entity_poly.type
_entity_poly.pdbx_seq_one_letter_code
_entity_poly.pdbx_strand_id
1 'polypeptide(L)'
;MVSHRSCCYALETLEEDEEYNWKEVTLPSFIPVVPKPELDRETGERRRGRDIVVAIDHGPNSKHAFDWALIHLCRLADTIHLVHAIPDMKNVLVYEATEGLLEKLAVEALQVAMIKTAARIVEGEPSKVICREADRLKPAAVVMGTRGRGLIQSVLQGSVGEYCLHNCRVPIIIVPEKVELATEVKKWQVM
;
A
#
# COMPACT_ATOMS: atom_id res chain seq x y z
N MET A 1 -36.53 13.26 -35.75
CA MET A 1 -35.57 12.53 -36.60
C MET A 1 -34.30 13.37 -36.71
N VAL A 2 -33.40 13.26 -35.73
CA VAL A 2 -32.03 13.77 -35.83
C VAL A 2 -31.16 12.73 -35.13
N SER A 3 -30.51 11.91 -35.95
CA SER A 3 -29.49 10.95 -35.54
C SER A 3 -28.26 11.76 -35.10
N HIS A 4 -27.87 11.64 -33.84
CA HIS A 4 -26.52 12.01 -33.42
C HIS A 4 -25.75 10.71 -33.19
N ARG A 5 -24.85 10.47 -34.13
CA ARG A 5 -23.93 9.33 -34.16
C ARG A 5 -22.97 9.42 -32.98
N SER A 6 -22.76 8.27 -32.35
CA SER A 6 -21.67 7.99 -31.44
C SER A 6 -20.34 8.52 -31.96
N CYS A 7 -19.57 9.12 -31.07
CA CYS A 7 -18.11 9.13 -31.17
C CYS A 7 -17.57 8.77 -29.78
N CYS A 8 -17.71 7.50 -29.41
CA CYS A 8 -16.94 6.92 -28.33
C CYS A 8 -15.53 6.73 -28.88
N TYR A 9 -14.61 7.61 -28.50
CA TYR A 9 -13.18 7.32 -28.61
C TYR A 9 -12.89 6.18 -27.63
N ALA A 10 -12.94 4.94 -28.13
CA ALA A 10 -12.24 3.83 -27.52
C ALA A 10 -10.75 4.09 -27.72
N LEU A 11 -10.15 4.80 -26.78
CA LEU A 11 -8.71 4.76 -26.58
C LEU A 11 -8.41 3.39 -25.96
N GLU A 12 -8.21 2.40 -26.83
CA GLU A 12 -7.45 1.20 -26.46
C GLU A 12 -6.03 1.68 -26.17
N THR A 13 -5.77 1.97 -24.89
CA THR A 13 -4.41 2.09 -24.38
C THR A 13 -3.75 0.74 -24.60
N LEU A 14 -2.85 0.69 -25.57
CA LEU A 14 -1.88 -0.39 -25.72
C LEU A 14 -1.16 -0.49 -24.36
N GLU A 15 -1.53 -1.51 -23.57
CA GLU A 15 -0.75 -1.91 -22.41
C GLU A 15 0.57 -2.42 -22.99
N GLU A 16 1.58 -1.55 -23.02
CA GLU A 16 2.96 -2.01 -23.14
C GLU A 16 3.16 -2.97 -21.96
N ASP A 17 3.23 -4.26 -22.27
CA ASP A 17 3.60 -5.32 -21.34
C ASP A 17 5.06 -5.09 -20.88
N GLU A 18 5.27 -4.04 -20.08
CA GLU A 18 6.45 -3.89 -19.23
C GLU A 18 6.55 -5.19 -18.43
N GLU A 19 7.60 -5.98 -18.72
CA GLU A 19 7.85 -7.28 -18.12
C GLU A 19 7.66 -7.20 -16.60
N TYR A 20 6.59 -7.82 -16.10
CA TYR A 20 6.17 -7.69 -14.71
C TYR A 20 7.09 -8.50 -13.81
N ASN A 21 8.17 -7.86 -13.40
CA ASN A 21 9.21 -8.45 -12.57
C ASN A 21 8.90 -8.18 -11.09
N TRP A 22 8.71 -9.22 -10.28
CA TRP A 22 8.44 -9.10 -8.85
C TRP A 22 9.08 -10.23 -8.03
N LYS A 23 9.28 -9.98 -6.74
CA LYS A 23 9.72 -10.98 -5.75
C LYS A 23 8.90 -10.88 -4.49
N GLU A 24 8.44 -12.04 -4.00
CA GLU A 24 7.90 -12.17 -2.65
C GLU A 24 9.04 -12.18 -1.64
N VAL A 25 8.91 -11.38 -0.59
CA VAL A 25 9.87 -11.39 0.51
C VAL A 25 9.56 -12.58 1.41
N THR A 26 10.58 -13.38 1.71
CA THR A 26 10.43 -14.51 2.63
C THR A 26 10.43 -14.01 4.07
N LEU A 27 9.24 -13.83 4.64
CA LEU A 27 9.09 -13.31 5.99
C LEU A 27 9.31 -14.40 7.06
N PRO A 28 9.89 -14.06 8.22
CA PRO A 28 10.00 -15.01 9.32
C PRO A 28 8.60 -15.43 9.82
N SER A 29 8.32 -16.72 9.73
CA SER A 29 7.05 -17.32 10.16
C SER A 29 7.07 -17.58 11.67
N PHE A 30 6.39 -16.73 12.43
CA PHE A 30 6.18 -16.93 13.87
C PHE A 30 4.74 -17.38 14.23
N ILE A 31 3.82 -17.35 13.26
CA ILE A 31 2.44 -17.85 13.42
C ILE A 31 2.39 -19.28 12.87
N PRO A 32 1.86 -20.27 13.62
CA PRO A 32 1.63 -21.60 13.07
C PRO A 32 0.70 -21.52 11.86
N VAL A 33 1.09 -22.12 10.74
CA VAL A 33 0.23 -22.26 9.57
C VAL A 33 -0.98 -23.09 9.97
N VAL A 34 -2.14 -22.44 10.10
CA VAL A 34 -3.40 -23.14 10.37
C VAL A 34 -3.75 -23.93 9.10
N PRO A 35 -3.87 -25.27 9.16
CA PRO A 35 -4.28 -26.07 8.01
C PRO A 35 -5.70 -25.66 7.58
N LYS A 36 -6.02 -25.90 6.31
CA LYS A 36 -7.38 -25.65 5.80
C LYS A 36 -8.37 -26.47 6.65
N PRO A 37 -9.50 -25.89 7.08
CA PRO A 37 -10.48 -26.61 7.89
C PRO A 37 -10.98 -27.85 7.13
N GLU A 38 -11.07 -28.97 7.84
CA GLU A 38 -11.37 -30.29 7.25
C GLU A 38 -12.87 -30.51 6.97
N LEU A 39 -13.76 -29.67 7.51
CA LEU A 39 -15.20 -29.84 7.43
C LEU A 39 -15.95 -28.57 7.01
N ASP A 40 -16.80 -28.70 6.00
CA ASP A 40 -17.68 -27.64 5.47
C ASP A 40 -18.68 -27.09 6.50
N ARG A 41 -18.83 -27.71 7.69
CA ARG A 41 -19.74 -27.22 8.74
C ARG A 41 -19.11 -26.21 9.70
N GLU A 42 -17.80 -26.02 9.65
CA GLU A 42 -17.11 -24.92 10.34
C GLU A 42 -17.16 -23.60 9.55
N THR A 43 -17.85 -23.58 8.40
CA THR A 43 -17.97 -22.44 7.49
C THR A 43 -19.03 -21.42 7.89
N GLY A 44 -19.50 -21.40 9.15
CA GLY A 44 -20.18 -20.20 9.65
C GLY A 44 -19.26 -19.05 9.31
N GLU A 45 -19.72 -18.09 8.48
CA GLU A 45 -18.91 -17.04 7.86
C GLU A 45 -18.15 -16.24 8.93
N ARG A 46 -17.07 -16.80 9.48
CA ARG A 46 -16.02 -16.06 10.13
C ARG A 46 -15.59 -15.12 9.04
N ARG A 47 -15.97 -13.84 9.17
CA ARG A 47 -15.65 -12.78 8.20
C ARG A 47 -14.25 -13.08 7.69
N ARG A 48 -14.14 -13.55 6.44
CA ARG A 48 -12.84 -13.90 5.87
C ARG A 48 -11.97 -12.67 6.06
N GLY A 49 -10.75 -12.88 6.53
CA GLY A 49 -9.76 -11.82 6.63
C GLY A 49 -9.74 -10.98 5.38
N ARG A 50 -9.73 -9.65 5.52
CA ARG A 50 -9.60 -8.77 4.36
C ARG A 50 -8.12 -8.62 4.05
N ASP A 51 -7.82 -8.49 2.77
CA ASP A 51 -6.51 -8.03 2.34
C ASP A 51 -6.46 -6.51 2.44
N ILE A 52 -5.43 -5.98 3.09
CA ILE A 52 -5.14 -4.55 3.19
C ILE A 52 -3.77 -4.32 2.57
N VAL A 53 -3.69 -3.54 1.50
CA VAL A 53 -2.39 -3.19 0.90
C VAL A 53 -1.86 -1.93 1.57
N VAL A 54 -0.56 -1.90 1.88
CA VAL A 54 0.15 -0.70 2.30
C VAL A 54 1.31 -0.44 1.35
N ALA A 55 1.30 0.72 0.72
CA ALA A 55 2.41 1.18 -0.10
C ALA A 55 3.55 1.67 0.81
N ILE A 56 4.69 0.99 0.74
CA ILE A 56 5.87 1.26 1.56
C ILE A 56 6.94 1.93 0.70
N ASP A 57 7.60 2.94 1.26
CA ASP A 57 8.84 3.50 0.75
C ASP A 57 9.88 3.61 1.88
N HIS A 58 11.08 4.11 1.60
CA HIS A 58 12.11 4.37 2.63
C HIS A 58 11.86 5.66 3.41
N GLY A 59 10.70 6.31 3.21
CA GLY A 59 10.32 7.58 3.81
C GLY A 59 9.52 7.42 5.11
N PRO A 60 9.53 8.45 5.99
CA PRO A 60 8.84 8.39 7.27
C PRO A 60 7.30 8.36 7.13
N ASN A 61 6.75 8.90 6.04
CA ASN A 61 5.31 8.99 5.85
C ASN A 61 4.67 7.64 5.50
N SER A 62 5.38 6.76 4.78
CA SER A 62 4.89 5.40 4.54
C SER A 62 4.94 4.55 5.81
N LYS A 63 5.97 4.72 6.65
CA LYS A 63 6.00 4.12 8.00
C LYS A 63 4.84 4.61 8.85
N HIS A 64 4.56 5.92 8.85
CA HIS A 64 3.41 6.46 9.56
C HIS A 64 2.09 5.89 9.04
N ALA A 65 1.94 5.73 7.74
CA ALA A 65 0.76 5.12 7.13
C ALA A 65 0.58 3.64 7.51
N PHE A 66 1.68 2.90 7.57
CA PHE A 66 1.71 1.53 8.08
C PHE A 66 1.25 1.45 9.55
N ASP A 67 1.81 2.28 10.43
CA ASP A 67 1.42 2.32 11.84
C ASP A 67 -0.05 2.68 12.02
N TRP A 68 -0.51 3.67 11.24
CA TRP A 68 -1.90 4.07 11.23
C TRP A 68 -2.82 2.91 10.79
N ALA A 69 -2.45 2.15 9.76
CA ALA A 69 -3.22 1.01 9.28
C ALA A 69 -3.33 -0.08 10.34
N LEU A 70 -2.21 -0.43 10.98
CA LEU A 70 -2.20 -1.45 12.05
C LEU A 70 -3.14 -1.09 13.20
N ILE A 71 -3.11 0.16 13.64
CA ILE A 71 -3.84 0.61 14.84
C ILE A 71 -5.33 0.85 14.54
N HIS A 72 -5.66 1.42 13.38
CA HIS A 72 -6.99 1.99 13.14
C HIS A 72 -7.81 1.22 12.10
N LEU A 73 -7.17 0.45 11.22
CA LEU A 73 -7.85 -0.18 10.08
C LEU A 73 -7.91 -1.70 10.19
N CYS A 74 -6.80 -2.31 10.57
CA CYS A 74 -6.65 -3.75 10.57
C CYS A 74 -7.29 -4.43 11.78
N ARG A 75 -7.67 -5.69 11.58
CA ARG A 75 -8.20 -6.60 12.60
C ARG A 75 -7.39 -7.88 12.58
N LEU A 76 -7.45 -8.66 13.66
CA LEU A 76 -6.68 -9.92 13.80
C LEU A 76 -6.84 -10.88 12.61
N ALA A 77 -8.02 -10.94 12.00
CA ALA A 77 -8.26 -11.81 10.86
C ALA A 77 -7.72 -11.27 9.53
N ASP A 78 -7.41 -9.98 9.41
CA ASP A 78 -6.95 -9.36 8.18
C ASP A 78 -5.53 -9.83 7.81
N THR A 79 -5.16 -9.67 6.54
CA THR A 79 -3.79 -9.85 6.06
C THR A 79 -3.29 -8.52 5.49
N ILE A 80 -2.14 -8.06 5.97
CA ILE A 80 -1.50 -6.85 5.47
C ILE A 80 -0.49 -7.21 4.39
N HIS A 81 -0.60 -6.56 3.23
CA HIS A 81 0.29 -6.74 2.08
C HIS A 81 1.16 -5.51 1.93
N LEU A 82 2.44 -5.65 2.25
CA LEU A 82 3.43 -4.57 2.09
C LEU A 82 3.95 -4.60 0.65
N VAL A 83 3.74 -3.50 -0.08
CA VAL A 83 4.15 -3.38 -1.48
C VAL A 83 5.16 -2.25 -1.60
N HIS A 84 6.32 -2.55 -2.20
CA HIS A 84 7.34 -1.56 -2.50
C HIS A 84 7.75 -1.66 -3.97
N ALA A 85 7.81 -0.52 -4.65
CA ALA A 85 8.25 -0.44 -6.04
C ALA A 85 9.73 -0.03 -6.12
N ILE A 86 10.53 -0.75 -6.90
CA ILE A 86 11.92 -0.39 -7.19
C ILE A 86 12.13 -0.19 -8.70
N PRO A 87 13.08 0.67 -9.13
CA PRO A 87 13.30 0.92 -10.55
C PRO A 87 13.92 -0.27 -11.30
N ASP A 88 14.72 -1.10 -10.63
CA ASP A 88 15.40 -2.26 -11.23
C ASP A 88 15.70 -3.32 -10.14
N MET A 89 15.16 -4.53 -10.30
CA MET A 89 15.41 -5.64 -9.36
C MET A 89 16.83 -6.19 -9.40
N LYS A 90 17.62 -5.87 -10.44
CA LYS A 90 19.03 -6.28 -10.54
C LYS A 90 19.93 -5.41 -9.66
N ASN A 91 19.43 -4.28 -9.15
CA ASN A 91 20.15 -3.49 -8.18
C ASN A 91 20.08 -4.15 -6.79
N VAL A 92 21.06 -5.02 -6.52
CA VAL A 92 21.16 -5.83 -5.29
C VAL A 92 21.12 -4.97 -4.03
N LEU A 93 21.82 -3.84 -4.00
CA LEU A 93 21.84 -2.96 -2.82
C LEU A 93 20.46 -2.37 -2.50
N VAL A 94 19.73 -1.94 -3.53
CA VAL A 94 18.36 -1.41 -3.38
C VAL A 94 17.40 -2.53 -2.97
N TYR A 95 17.54 -3.71 -3.57
CA TYR A 95 16.74 -4.88 -3.24
C TYR A 95 16.94 -5.30 -1.77
N GLU A 96 18.18 -5.54 -1.33
CA GLU A 96 18.49 -6.00 0.04
C GLU A 96 18.05 -4.97 1.10
N ALA A 97 18.25 -3.68 0.84
CA ALA A 97 17.77 -2.62 1.73
C ALA A 97 16.24 -2.62 1.85
N THR A 98 15.54 -2.85 0.73
CA THR A 98 14.08 -2.92 0.69
C THR A 98 13.55 -4.19 1.36
N GLU A 99 14.21 -5.33 1.12
CA GLU A 99 13.88 -6.61 1.75
C GLU A 99 13.98 -6.50 3.28
N GLY A 100 15.09 -5.99 3.81
CA GLY A 100 15.27 -5.78 5.24
C GLY A 100 14.26 -4.80 5.85
N LEU A 101 13.85 -3.75 5.12
CA LEU A 101 12.77 -2.87 5.55
C LEU A 101 11.44 -3.62 5.67
N LEU A 102 11.05 -4.38 4.65
CA LEU A 102 9.78 -5.10 4.62
C LEU A 102 9.73 -6.21 5.67
N GLU A 103 10.84 -6.91 5.91
CA GLU A 103 10.97 -7.89 7.00
C GLU A 103 10.75 -7.24 8.36
N LYS A 104 11.41 -6.10 8.61
CA LYS A 104 11.25 -5.35 9.88
C LYS A 104 9.79 -4.95 10.11
N LEU A 105 9.11 -4.44 9.09
CA LEU A 105 7.70 -4.06 9.20
C LEU A 105 6.79 -5.28 9.42
N ALA A 106 7.06 -6.41 8.78
CA ALA A 106 6.30 -7.62 9.00
C ALA A 106 6.41 -8.13 10.45
N VAL A 107 7.61 -8.08 11.04
CA VAL A 107 7.83 -8.40 12.45
C VAL A 107 7.05 -7.44 13.35
N GLU A 108 7.06 -6.15 13.03
CA GLU A 108 6.32 -5.13 13.78
C GLU A 108 4.79 -5.36 13.71
N ALA A 109 4.24 -5.65 12.53
CA ALA A 109 2.81 -5.96 12.35
C ALA A 109 2.37 -7.16 13.19
N LEU A 110 3.22 -8.19 13.24
CA LEU A 110 2.98 -9.35 14.10
C LEU A 110 3.04 -8.98 15.58
N GLN A 111 4.09 -8.28 16.02
CA GLN A 111 4.29 -7.96 17.44
C GLN A 111 3.23 -7.02 17.99
N VAL A 112 2.81 -6.02 17.20
CA VAL A 112 1.90 -4.97 17.63
C VAL A 112 0.44 -5.42 17.54
N ALA A 113 0.08 -6.16 16.49
CA ALA A 113 -1.32 -6.41 16.16
C ALA A 113 -1.65 -7.89 15.89
N MET A 114 -0.67 -8.79 15.94
CA MET A 114 -0.81 -10.23 15.67
C MET A 114 -1.41 -10.52 14.27
N ILE A 115 -1.13 -9.63 13.32
CA ILE A 115 -1.67 -9.70 11.95
C ILE A 115 -0.74 -10.48 11.05
N LYS A 116 -1.33 -11.28 10.14
CA LYS A 116 -0.59 -11.95 9.08
C LYS A 116 -0.07 -10.91 8.08
N THR A 117 1.21 -11.00 7.74
CA THR A 117 1.85 -10.12 6.75
C THR A 117 2.29 -10.91 5.53
N ALA A 118 2.13 -10.32 4.35
CA ALA A 118 2.80 -10.69 3.11
C ALA A 118 3.55 -9.45 2.60
N ALA A 119 4.69 -9.65 1.95
CA ALA A 119 5.50 -8.54 1.44
C ALA A 119 5.99 -8.84 0.03
N ARG A 120 5.98 -7.81 -0.82
CA ARG A 120 6.35 -7.92 -2.23
C ARG A 120 7.13 -6.70 -2.69
N ILE A 121 8.24 -6.97 -3.37
CA ILE A 121 9.04 -5.99 -4.10
C ILE A 121 8.70 -6.15 -5.59
N VAL A 122 8.37 -5.05 -6.25
CA VAL A 122 7.95 -5.05 -7.65
C VAL A 122 8.80 -4.05 -8.43
N GLU A 123 9.28 -4.44 -9.61
CA GLU A 123 9.95 -3.52 -10.51
C GLU A 123 8.93 -2.61 -11.21
N GLY A 124 9.23 -1.31 -11.28
CA GLY A 124 8.47 -0.37 -12.09
C GLY A 124 8.14 0.94 -11.39
N GLU A 125 7.30 1.75 -12.05
CA GLU A 125 6.85 3.03 -11.52
C GLU A 125 5.86 2.82 -10.36
N PRO A 126 6.06 3.47 -9.18
CA PRO A 126 5.26 3.19 -7.99
C PRO A 126 3.75 3.29 -8.17
N SER A 127 3.25 4.29 -8.92
CA SER A 127 1.81 4.46 -9.11
C SER A 127 1.19 3.35 -9.97
N LYS A 128 1.87 2.91 -11.04
CA LYS A 128 1.48 1.73 -11.83
C LYS A 128 1.54 0.45 -11.01
N VAL A 129 2.63 0.24 -10.25
CA VAL A 129 2.81 -0.93 -9.38
C VAL A 129 1.67 -1.06 -8.37
N ILE A 130 1.34 0.03 -7.68
CA ILE A 130 0.26 0.03 -6.69
C ILE A 130 -1.09 -0.29 -7.33
N CYS A 131 -1.41 0.30 -8.48
CA CYS A 131 -2.66 0.00 -9.20
C CYS A 131 -2.72 -1.49 -9.61
N ARG A 132 -1.61 -2.03 -10.12
CA ARG A 132 -1.50 -3.43 -10.54
C ARG A 132 -1.67 -4.39 -9.36
N GLU A 133 -1.03 -4.11 -8.21
CA GLU A 133 -1.21 -4.91 -7.00
C GLU A 133 -2.63 -4.81 -6.46
N ALA A 134 -3.25 -3.64 -6.53
CA ALA A 134 -4.64 -3.43 -6.14
C ALA A 134 -5.60 -4.26 -7.01
N ASP A 135 -5.40 -4.29 -8.33
CA ASP A 135 -6.22 -5.10 -9.24
C ASP A 135 -6.00 -6.61 -9.04
N ARG A 136 -4.76 -7.01 -8.75
CA ARG A 136 -4.38 -8.40 -8.49
C ARG A 136 -4.98 -8.94 -7.19
N LEU A 137 -4.85 -8.19 -6.10
CA LEU A 137 -5.27 -8.62 -4.76
C LEU A 137 -6.75 -8.30 -4.48
N LYS A 138 -7.30 -7.28 -5.13
CA LYS A 138 -8.63 -6.70 -4.84
C LYS A 138 -8.81 -6.44 -3.33
N PRO A 139 -7.85 -5.71 -2.69
CA PRO A 139 -7.88 -5.50 -1.26
C PRO A 139 -9.08 -4.65 -0.84
N ALA A 140 -9.46 -4.72 0.43
CA ALA A 140 -10.49 -3.86 0.98
C ALA A 140 -10.08 -2.37 0.97
N ALA A 141 -8.78 -2.08 1.03
CA ALA A 141 -8.22 -0.76 0.82
C ALA A 141 -6.72 -0.84 0.48
N VAL A 142 -6.22 0.19 -0.20
CA VAL A 142 -4.79 0.52 -0.29
C VAL A 142 -4.52 1.72 0.60
N VAL A 143 -3.55 1.61 1.50
CA VAL A 143 -3.11 2.66 2.41
C VAL A 143 -1.77 3.21 1.96
N MET A 144 -1.62 4.53 1.97
CA MET A 144 -0.36 5.19 1.64
C MET A 144 -0.21 6.52 2.37
N GLY A 145 1.04 6.92 2.62
CA GLY A 145 1.34 8.23 3.21
C GLY A 145 1.26 9.36 2.19
N THR A 146 1.05 10.59 2.65
CA THR A 146 1.30 11.78 1.82
C THR A 146 2.79 11.98 1.59
N ARG A 147 3.21 12.45 0.42
CA ARG A 147 4.57 13.00 0.27
C ARG A 147 4.70 14.26 1.14
N GLY A 148 5.81 14.38 1.87
CA GLY A 148 6.11 15.57 2.66
C GLY A 148 6.21 16.78 1.73
N ARG A 149 5.48 17.86 2.04
CA ARG A 149 5.43 19.09 1.22
C ARG A 149 6.69 19.97 1.37
N GLY A 150 7.78 19.44 1.93
CA GLY A 150 9.05 20.13 2.08
C GLY A 150 9.98 19.84 0.91
N LEU A 151 10.25 20.87 0.09
CA LEU A 151 11.30 20.98 -0.92
C LEU A 151 10.99 20.41 -2.32
N ILE A 152 10.49 21.33 -3.16
CA ILE A 152 10.81 21.48 -4.60
C ILE A 152 10.00 20.64 -5.61
N GLN A 153 9.14 21.37 -6.32
CA GLN A 153 8.85 21.29 -7.77
C GLN A 153 8.65 19.90 -8.41
N SER A 154 7.38 19.44 -8.46
CA SER A 154 6.84 18.80 -9.67
C SER A 154 5.31 18.66 -9.57
N VAL A 155 4.59 19.74 -9.86
CA VAL A 155 3.14 19.71 -10.17
C VAL A 155 2.91 19.26 -11.63
N LEU A 156 3.95 18.82 -12.33
CA LEU A 156 3.87 18.55 -13.77
C LEU A 156 3.49 17.10 -14.12
N GLN A 157 3.53 16.15 -13.18
CA GLN A 157 3.19 14.72 -13.45
C GLN A 157 2.24 14.08 -12.42
N GLY A 158 1.64 14.88 -11.53
CA GLY A 158 0.77 14.37 -10.47
C GLY A 158 1.53 13.54 -9.42
N SER A 159 0.93 13.37 -8.23
CA SER A 159 1.54 12.52 -7.20
C SER A 159 1.16 11.04 -7.39
N VAL A 160 1.93 10.10 -6.81
CA VAL A 160 1.54 8.67 -6.79
C VAL A 160 0.14 8.50 -6.19
N GLY A 161 -0.18 9.26 -5.13
CA GLY A 161 -1.49 9.21 -4.50
C GLY A 161 -2.60 9.71 -5.41
N GLU A 162 -2.35 10.80 -6.14
CA GLU A 162 -3.29 11.34 -7.13
C GLU A 162 -3.52 10.35 -8.28
N TYR A 163 -2.46 9.77 -8.83
CA TYR A 163 -2.59 8.73 -9.86
C TYR A 163 -3.41 7.55 -9.34
N CYS A 164 -3.11 7.02 -8.15
CA CYS A 164 -3.86 5.91 -7.57
C CYS A 164 -5.33 6.27 -7.30
N LEU A 165 -5.63 7.49 -6.84
CA LEU A 165 -7.00 7.95 -6.62
C LEU A 165 -7.82 7.95 -7.92
N HIS A 166 -7.20 8.24 -9.06
CA HIS A 166 -7.86 8.25 -10.35
C HIS A 166 -7.93 6.89 -11.05
N ASN A 167 -6.98 5.99 -10.79
CA ASN A 167 -6.79 4.76 -11.57
C ASN A 167 -7.06 3.46 -10.78
N CYS A 168 -6.96 3.46 -9.45
CA CYS A 168 -7.26 2.27 -8.67
C CYS A 168 -8.76 1.99 -8.62
N ARG A 169 -9.13 0.71 -8.72
CA ARG A 169 -10.51 0.23 -8.64
C ARG A 169 -10.97 -0.12 -7.22
N VAL A 170 -10.11 0.12 -6.22
CA VAL A 170 -10.35 -0.18 -4.81
C VAL A 170 -10.21 1.09 -3.96
N PRO A 171 -10.78 1.13 -2.74
CA PRO A 171 -10.65 2.28 -1.86
C PRO A 171 -9.18 2.64 -1.58
N ILE A 172 -8.85 3.93 -1.72
CA ILE A 172 -7.53 4.49 -1.37
C ILE A 172 -7.66 5.28 -0.07
N ILE A 173 -6.75 5.05 0.87
CA ILE A 173 -6.61 5.79 2.11
C ILE A 173 -5.29 6.52 2.11
N ILE A 174 -5.35 7.85 2.14
CA ILE A 174 -4.20 8.74 2.25
C ILE A 174 -4.03 9.14 3.71
N VAL A 175 -2.91 8.73 4.32
CA VAL A 175 -2.55 9.09 5.69
C VAL A 175 -1.71 10.38 5.65
N PRO A 176 -2.20 11.49 6.23
CA PRO A 176 -1.47 12.76 6.25
C PRO A 176 -0.19 12.64 7.09
N GLU A 177 0.79 13.48 6.78
CA GLU A 177 2.00 13.61 7.59
C GLU A 177 1.65 13.89 9.06
N LYS A 178 2.41 13.27 9.96
CA LYS A 178 2.29 13.52 11.39
C LYS A 178 2.70 14.96 11.66
N VAL A 179 1.73 15.84 11.85
CA VAL A 179 1.99 17.21 12.29
C VAL A 179 2.53 17.12 13.72
N GLU A 180 3.84 17.26 13.90
CA GLU A 180 4.36 17.67 15.19
C GLU A 180 3.82 19.07 15.45
N LEU A 181 2.83 19.18 16.34
CA LEU A 181 2.40 20.46 16.85
C LEU A 181 3.63 21.08 17.51
N ALA A 182 4.30 21.99 16.79
CA ALA A 182 5.28 22.87 17.37
C ALA A 182 4.65 23.44 18.64
N THR A 183 5.35 23.30 19.75
CA THR A 183 4.93 23.71 21.08
C THR A 183 4.77 25.24 21.16
N GLU A 184 3.76 25.81 20.50
CA GLU A 184 3.34 27.20 20.67
C GLU A 184 2.28 27.31 21.77
N VAL A 185 2.57 26.71 22.93
CA VAL A 185 1.93 27.10 24.20
C VAL A 185 2.85 28.11 24.87
N LYS A 186 2.90 29.35 24.36
CA LYS A 186 3.38 30.56 25.09
C LYS A 186 3.27 31.83 24.23
N LYS A 187 2.04 32.32 23.98
CA LYS A 187 1.84 33.76 23.69
C LYS A 187 0.42 34.32 23.95
N TRP A 188 -0.32 33.72 24.87
CA TRP A 188 -1.60 34.28 25.37
C TRP A 188 -1.55 34.59 26.88
N GLN A 189 -0.46 35.22 27.33
CA GLN A 189 -0.42 35.89 28.62
C GLN A 189 0.45 37.13 28.49
N VAL A 190 -0.14 38.23 28.02
CA VAL A 190 -0.25 39.51 28.75
C VAL A 190 -1.45 40.25 28.11
N MET A 191 -2.62 40.15 28.74
CA MET A 191 -3.60 41.25 28.75
C MET A 191 -3.37 42.03 30.04
#